data_AF-A0A7X8I796-F1
#
_entry.id   AF-A0A7X8I796-F1
#
_cell.length_a   1.000
_cell.length_b   1.000
_cell.length_c   1.000
_cell.angle_alpha   90.00
_cell.angle_beta   90.00
_cell.angle_gamma   90.00
#
_symmetry.space_group_name_H-M   'P 1'
#
loop_
_entity.id
_entity.type
_entity.pdbx_description
1 polymer ?
#
loop_
_entity_poly.entity_id
_entity_poly.type
_entity_poly.pdbx_seq_one_letter_code
_entity_poly.pdbx_strand_id
1 'polypeptide(L)'
;MPNKLSNKKKYEHKVILILGLIFFVLGTLFNIYYISQFKNDIYSFQSPVLTNLSDLTPLKIISFTIIVFPFLEEIVFRLWTMKKRFTYIISLIGISLIIFQISKSFLIFALVALILFLCFFWIKNTIINAVITSLIFAFMHYGNIDSSLCIVNLIPYFGLSLILSFIGLKFNFFLCVLAHSVNNFIAMIPLIFFPNQNMSLIQFENNTYTAQLTEISVFSSGENKNINNLDTIEVISTLPELIPNISPFNNEIIYASEVNSLNKYQLTAFSKPNEKISIEQLIRDLQKIANIGSDTTIIKAHIIKINSGISELPNNYGLMTLYDLVNYLRTHKNLPVKLSKEISSNETIVFNTSILKMNSHSKIIETINSDSILNISLEKDGELMRVSFFNKGIKTHNKLR
;
A
#
# COMPACT_ATOMS: atom_id res chain seq x y z
N MET A 1 -31.85 30.36 -18.50
CA MET A 1 -32.91 30.83 -17.57
C MET A 1 -32.78 30.09 -16.25
N PRO A 2 -32.59 30.76 -15.09
CA PRO A 2 -32.52 30.06 -13.82
C PRO A 2 -33.93 29.61 -13.41
N ASN A 3 -34.16 28.29 -13.41
CA ASN A 3 -35.40 27.69 -12.94
C ASN A 3 -35.62 28.04 -11.46
N LYS A 4 -36.61 28.90 -11.18
CA LYS A 4 -36.97 29.32 -9.82
C LYS A 4 -37.40 28.06 -9.03
N LEU A 5 -36.56 27.57 -8.11
CA LEU A 5 -36.91 26.41 -7.27
C LEU A 5 -38.21 26.67 -6.51
N SER A 6 -39.10 25.67 -6.48
CA SER A 6 -40.30 25.71 -5.64
C SER A 6 -39.95 25.82 -4.16
N ASN A 7 -40.82 26.45 -3.36
CA ASN A 7 -40.59 26.65 -1.93
C ASN A 7 -40.36 25.34 -1.17
N LYS A 8 -41.04 24.25 -1.55
CA LYS A 8 -40.81 22.90 -1.01
C LYS A 8 -39.39 22.40 -1.25
N LYS A 9 -38.87 22.51 -2.48
CA LYS A 9 -37.50 22.08 -2.81
C LYS A 9 -36.45 22.92 -2.07
N LYS A 10 -36.69 24.23 -1.93
CA LYS A 10 -35.82 25.10 -1.13
C LYS A 10 -35.78 24.68 0.33
N TYR A 11 -36.93 24.30 0.90
CA TYR A 11 -37.01 23.78 2.27
C TYR A 11 -36.23 22.46 2.42
N GLU A 12 -36.47 21.47 1.55
CA GLU A 12 -35.74 20.19 1.58
C GLU A 12 -34.23 20.39 1.51
N HIS A 13 -33.74 21.23 0.59
CA HIS A 13 -32.32 21.51 0.44
C HIS A 13 -31.73 22.20 1.70
N LYS A 14 -32.49 23.12 2.32
CA LYS A 14 -32.06 23.77 3.58
C LYS A 14 -31.95 22.77 4.72
N VAL A 15 -32.91 21.86 4.87
CA VAL A 15 -32.88 20.83 5.92
C VAL A 15 -31.65 19.94 5.76
N ILE A 16 -31.38 19.47 4.53
CA ILE A 16 -30.20 18.63 4.24
C ILE A 16 -28.90 19.37 4.60
N LEU A 17 -28.77 20.65 4.21
CA LEU A 17 -27.59 21.46 4.53
C LEU A 17 -27.41 21.66 6.04
N ILE A 18 -28.48 22.04 6.75
CA ILE A 18 -28.42 22.32 8.19
C ILE A 18 -28.03 21.05 8.95
N LEU A 19 -28.66 19.91 8.63
CA LEU A 19 -28.28 18.63 9.23
C LEU A 19 -26.82 18.29 8.92
N GLY A 20 -26.39 18.45 7.66
CA GLY A 20 -25.01 18.20 7.25
C GLY A 20 -24.00 19.04 8.02
N LEU A 21 -24.23 20.35 8.14
CA LEU A 21 -23.37 21.26 8.90
C LEU A 21 -23.32 20.92 10.39
N ILE A 22 -24.46 20.60 11.01
CA ILE A 22 -24.52 20.22 12.43
C ILE A 22 -23.69 18.96 12.67
N PHE A 23 -23.94 17.89 11.92
CA PHE A 23 -23.20 16.63 12.10
C PHE A 23 -21.72 16.76 11.72
N PHE A 24 -21.39 17.53 10.69
CA PHE A 24 -19.99 17.74 10.30
C PHE A 24 -19.21 18.52 11.34
N VAL A 25 -19.73 19.67 11.79
CA VAL A 25 -19.04 20.52 12.78
C VAL A 25 -18.96 19.84 14.13
N LEU A 26 -20.10 19.35 14.66
CA LEU A 26 -20.10 18.68 15.97
C LEU A 26 -19.29 17.38 15.93
N GLY A 27 -19.41 16.60 14.85
CA GLY A 27 -18.62 15.38 14.68
C GLY A 27 -17.12 15.66 14.64
N THR A 28 -16.71 16.71 13.93
CA THR A 28 -15.29 17.12 13.87
C THR A 28 -14.78 17.61 15.22
N LEU A 29 -15.56 18.43 15.94
CA LEU A 29 -15.19 18.90 17.29
C LEU A 29 -15.09 17.74 18.29
N PHE A 30 -16.04 16.80 18.24
CA PHE A 30 -16.03 15.61 19.09
C PHE A 30 -14.82 14.73 18.77
N ASN A 31 -14.48 14.58 17.49
CA ASN A 31 -13.30 13.86 17.04
C ASN A 31 -12.01 14.49 17.57
N ILE A 32 -11.83 15.81 17.41
CA ILE A 32 -10.67 16.55 17.94
C ILE A 32 -10.56 16.39 19.46
N TYR A 33 -11.67 16.56 20.17
CA TYR A 33 -11.71 16.40 21.63
C TYR A 33 -11.32 14.97 22.03
N TYR A 34 -11.90 13.96 21.40
CA TYR A 34 -11.64 12.57 21.73
C TYR A 34 -10.19 12.18 21.42
N ILE A 35 -9.69 12.53 20.23
CA ILE A 35 -8.29 12.38 19.83
C ILE A 35 -7.34 13.01 20.86
N SER A 36 -7.65 14.20 21.37
CA SER A 36 -6.78 14.87 22.36
C SER A 36 -6.66 14.13 23.70
N GLN A 37 -7.58 13.21 24.01
CA GLN A 37 -7.57 12.41 25.25
C GLN A 37 -6.78 11.11 25.10
N PHE A 38 -6.60 10.60 23.88
CA PHE A 38 -5.83 9.37 23.62
C PHE A 38 -4.44 9.73 23.14
N LYS A 39 -3.44 9.46 23.99
CA LYS A 39 -2.08 9.98 23.80
C LYS A 39 -1.24 9.27 22.74
N ASN A 40 -1.72 8.23 22.05
CA ASN A 40 -0.91 7.45 21.12
C ASN A 40 -1.71 6.92 19.91
N ASP A 41 -1.02 6.88 18.76
CA ASP A 41 -1.28 6.09 17.53
C ASP A 41 -2.51 6.43 16.68
N ILE A 42 -2.61 7.66 16.18
CA ILE A 42 -3.79 8.17 15.46
C ILE A 42 -3.75 7.93 13.94
N TYR A 43 -2.67 7.37 13.40
CA TYR A 43 -2.53 7.19 11.95
C TYR A 43 -2.16 5.76 11.54
N SER A 44 -2.81 4.74 12.11
CA SER A 44 -2.83 3.41 11.51
C SER A 44 -3.92 3.34 10.43
N PHE A 45 -3.73 4.05 9.32
CA PHE A 45 -4.59 3.93 8.13
C PHE A 45 -4.42 2.54 7.51
N GLN A 46 -5.16 1.55 8.00
CA GLN A 46 -5.23 0.22 7.41
C GLN A 46 -6.44 0.13 6.48
N SER A 47 -6.39 0.81 5.34
CA SER A 47 -7.34 0.49 4.26
C SER A 47 -6.79 -0.69 3.46
N PRO A 48 -7.59 -1.74 3.18
CA PRO A 48 -7.24 -2.80 2.23
C PRO A 48 -6.93 -2.28 0.81
N VAL A 49 -7.35 -1.04 0.50
CA VAL A 49 -7.00 -0.35 -0.74
C VAL A 49 -5.58 0.19 -0.68
N LEU A 50 -5.13 0.68 0.48
CA LEU A 50 -3.78 1.22 0.69
C LEU A 50 -2.68 0.17 0.47
N THR A 51 -2.92 -1.10 0.79
CA THR A 51 -1.96 -2.18 0.51
C THR A 51 -1.71 -2.37 -0.99
N ASN A 52 -2.71 -2.10 -1.84
CA ASN A 52 -2.57 -2.11 -3.30
C ASN A 52 -1.94 -0.81 -3.84
N LEU A 53 -1.85 0.24 -3.02
CA LEU A 53 -1.20 1.50 -3.36
C LEU A 53 0.28 1.55 -2.94
N SER A 54 0.77 0.53 -2.23
CA SER A 54 2.15 0.42 -1.74
C SER A 54 3.21 0.52 -2.85
N ASP A 55 2.90 -0.01 -4.04
CA ASP A 55 3.79 0.03 -5.21
C ASP A 55 3.65 1.33 -6.04
N LEU A 56 2.75 2.24 -5.66
CA LEU A 56 2.51 3.47 -6.38
C LEU A 56 3.42 4.60 -5.90
N THR A 57 3.86 5.44 -6.84
CA THR A 57 4.59 6.65 -6.49
C THR A 57 3.71 7.59 -5.65
N PRO A 58 4.29 8.41 -4.75
CA PRO A 58 3.52 9.34 -3.92
C PRO A 58 2.59 10.24 -4.73
N LEU A 59 3.02 10.67 -5.92
CA LEU A 59 2.20 11.44 -6.87
C LEU A 59 0.95 10.67 -7.32
N LYS A 60 1.09 9.37 -7.60
CA LYS A 60 -0.05 8.51 -7.97
C LYS A 60 -1.00 8.37 -6.79
N ILE A 61 -0.50 8.15 -5.57
CA ILE A 61 -1.34 8.09 -4.35
C ILE A 61 -2.16 9.37 -4.19
N ILE A 62 -1.52 10.55 -4.31
CA ILE A 62 -2.19 11.86 -4.28
C ILE A 62 -3.27 11.95 -5.36
N SER A 63 -2.95 11.61 -6.61
CA SER A 63 -3.91 11.67 -7.71
C SER A 63 -5.12 10.76 -7.51
N PHE A 64 -4.91 9.55 -6.99
CA PHE A 64 -5.99 8.61 -6.70
C PHE A 64 -6.89 9.13 -5.57
N THR A 65 -6.31 9.59 -4.46
CA THR A 65 -7.04 10.06 -3.28
C THR A 65 -7.81 11.36 -3.51
N ILE A 66 -7.27 12.29 -4.30
CA ILE A 66 -7.86 13.61 -4.51
C ILE A 66 -8.78 13.66 -5.72
N ILE A 67 -8.54 12.86 -6.76
CA ILE A 67 -9.29 12.96 -8.02
C ILE A 67 -10.11 11.70 -8.28
N VAL A 68 -9.46 10.55 -8.35
CA VAL A 68 -10.10 9.32 -8.84
C VAL A 68 -11.12 8.78 -7.84
N PHE A 69 -10.77 8.64 -6.56
CA PHE A 69 -11.70 8.13 -5.55
C PHE A 69 -12.90 9.06 -5.33
N PRO A 70 -12.74 10.38 -5.13
CA PRO A 70 -13.88 11.28 -5.04
C PRO A 70 -14.81 11.18 -6.25
N PHE A 71 -14.27 11.08 -7.47
CA PHE A 71 -15.09 10.93 -8.66
C PHE A 71 -15.91 9.62 -8.64
N LEU A 72 -15.27 8.48 -8.35
CA LEU A 72 -15.94 7.18 -8.30
C LEU A 72 -16.98 7.10 -7.17
N GLU A 73 -16.62 7.57 -5.98
CA GLU A 73 -17.52 7.60 -4.83
C GLU A 73 -18.75 8.46 -5.11
N GLU A 74 -18.56 9.64 -5.70
CA GLU A 74 -19.69 10.51 -6.03
C GLU A 74 -20.57 9.92 -7.12
N ILE A 75 -20.02 9.25 -8.15
CA ILE A 75 -20.81 8.51 -9.14
C ILE A 75 -21.73 7.50 -8.45
N VAL A 76 -21.19 6.76 -7.49
CA VAL A 76 -21.95 5.72 -6.81
C VAL A 76 -23.00 6.34 -5.88
N PHE A 77 -22.61 7.32 -5.06
CA PHE A 77 -23.46 7.77 -3.97
C PHE A 77 -24.33 9.01 -4.27
N ARG A 78 -23.97 9.83 -5.26
CA ARG A 78 -24.64 11.12 -5.52
C ARG A 78 -25.06 11.36 -6.96
N LEU A 79 -24.80 10.43 -7.90
CA LEU A 79 -25.28 10.59 -9.27
C LEU A 79 -26.82 10.71 -9.34
N TRP A 80 -27.55 10.10 -8.40
CA TRP A 80 -29.00 10.24 -8.26
C TRP A 80 -29.48 11.71 -8.12
N THR A 81 -28.63 12.64 -7.67
CA THR A 81 -28.95 14.08 -7.57
C THR A 81 -29.27 14.72 -8.92
N MET A 82 -28.85 14.11 -10.04
CA MET A 82 -29.20 14.51 -11.41
C MET A 82 -30.68 14.21 -11.78
N LYS A 83 -31.39 13.44 -10.96
CA LYS A 83 -32.84 13.15 -11.08
C LYS A 83 -33.26 12.45 -12.38
N LYS A 84 -32.37 11.71 -13.05
CA LYS A 84 -32.71 10.87 -14.20
C LYS A 84 -32.92 9.43 -13.74
N ARG A 85 -33.84 8.68 -14.36
CA ARG A 85 -34.15 7.30 -13.92
C ARG A 85 -32.91 6.40 -13.89
N PHE A 86 -32.06 6.49 -14.91
CA PHE A 86 -30.84 5.69 -14.99
C PHE A 86 -29.82 6.03 -13.88
N THR A 87 -29.78 7.27 -13.39
CA THR A 87 -28.81 7.67 -12.35
C THR A 87 -29.15 7.04 -10.99
N TYR A 88 -30.43 6.85 -10.70
CA TYR A 88 -30.86 6.08 -9.53
C TYR A 88 -30.49 4.60 -9.64
N ILE A 89 -30.57 4.02 -10.85
CA ILE A 89 -30.17 2.62 -11.09
C ILE A 89 -28.65 2.46 -10.88
N ILE A 90 -27.85 3.37 -11.42
CA ILE A 90 -26.39 3.36 -11.22
C ILE A 90 -26.05 3.44 -9.72
N SER A 91 -26.67 4.37 -8.98
CA SER A 91 -26.44 4.48 -7.54
C SER A 91 -26.90 3.24 -6.76
N LEU A 92 -28.06 2.67 -7.11
CA LEU A 92 -28.56 1.43 -6.51
C LEU A 92 -27.56 0.29 -6.67
N ILE A 93 -27.11 0.03 -7.90
CA ILE A 93 -26.18 -1.05 -8.21
C ILE A 93 -24.82 -0.80 -7.56
N GLY A 94 -24.27 0.41 -7.74
CA GLY A 94 -22.95 0.76 -7.22
C GLY A 94 -22.86 0.64 -5.70
N ILE A 95 -23.81 1.23 -4.96
CA ILE A 95 -23.79 1.18 -3.49
C ILE A 95 -23.95 -0.27 -3.01
N SER A 96 -24.87 -1.02 -3.61
CA SER A 96 -25.10 -2.41 -3.22
C SER A 96 -23.85 -3.28 -3.45
N LEU A 97 -23.19 -3.14 -4.61
CA LEU A 97 -21.96 -3.89 -4.91
C LEU A 97 -20.81 -3.55 -3.94
N ILE A 98 -20.62 -2.27 -3.61
CA ILE A 98 -19.61 -1.85 -2.62
C ILE A 98 -19.91 -2.48 -1.27
N ILE A 99 -21.16 -2.45 -0.81
CA ILE A 99 -21.54 -3.06 0.47
C ILE A 99 -21.36 -4.58 0.45
N PHE A 100 -21.65 -5.26 -0.66
CA PHE A 100 -21.38 -6.68 -0.79
C PHE A 100 -19.88 -6.98 -0.66
N GLN A 101 -19.03 -6.18 -1.32
CA GLN A 101 -17.57 -6.34 -1.25
C GLN A 101 -17.02 -6.15 0.16
N ILE A 102 -17.53 -5.15 0.90
CA ILE A 102 -17.09 -4.86 2.27
C ILE A 102 -17.60 -5.91 3.26
N SER A 103 -18.90 -6.21 3.23
CA SER A 103 -19.55 -7.09 4.22
C SER A 103 -19.32 -8.57 3.97
N LYS A 104 -19.01 -8.95 2.72
CA LYS A 104 -18.99 -10.35 2.24
C LYS A 104 -20.27 -11.13 2.56
N SER A 105 -21.39 -10.43 2.75
CA SER A 105 -22.67 -11.00 3.17
C SER A 105 -23.77 -10.71 2.15
N PHE A 106 -24.33 -11.77 1.57
CA PHE A 106 -25.44 -11.65 0.63
C PHE A 106 -26.70 -11.07 1.28
N LEU A 107 -26.95 -11.37 2.56
CA LEU A 107 -28.11 -10.85 3.28
C LEU A 107 -28.03 -9.33 3.49
N ILE A 108 -26.85 -8.82 3.87
CA ILE A 108 -26.63 -7.38 4.01
C ILE A 108 -26.77 -6.67 2.66
N PHE A 109 -26.19 -7.26 1.60
CA PHE A 109 -26.37 -6.78 0.23
C PHE A 109 -27.84 -6.67 -0.18
N ALA A 110 -28.62 -7.75 0.00
CA ALA A 110 -30.03 -7.79 -0.38
C ALA A 110 -30.87 -6.75 0.40
N LEU A 111 -30.60 -6.59 1.70
CA LEU A 111 -31.27 -5.60 2.54
C LEU A 111 -30.98 -4.17 2.08
N VAL A 112 -29.71 -3.83 1.81
CA VAL A 112 -29.33 -2.50 1.33
C VAL A 112 -29.94 -2.22 -0.04
N ALA A 113 -29.90 -3.19 -0.96
CA ALA A 113 -30.54 -3.06 -2.27
C ALA A 113 -32.04 -2.81 -2.15
N LEU A 114 -32.73 -3.53 -1.25
CA LEU A 114 -34.16 -3.32 -0.99
C LEU A 114 -34.45 -1.92 -0.41
N ILE A 115 -33.68 -1.48 0.59
CA ILE A 115 -33.84 -0.15 1.19
C ILE A 115 -33.64 0.95 0.15
N LEU A 116 -32.59 0.86 -0.67
CA LEU A 116 -32.31 1.82 -1.74
C LEU A 116 -33.39 1.79 -2.82
N PHE A 117 -33.89 0.61 -3.19
CA PHE A 117 -34.98 0.47 -4.14
C PHE A 117 -36.24 1.18 -3.64
N LEU A 118 -36.62 0.95 -2.38
CA LEU A 118 -37.76 1.63 -1.74
C LEU A 118 -37.55 3.15 -1.70
N CYS A 119 -36.36 3.62 -1.32
CA CYS A 119 -36.07 5.06 -1.26
C CYS A 119 -36.17 5.73 -2.65
N PHE A 120 -35.48 5.17 -3.64
CA PHE A 120 -35.35 5.77 -4.98
C PHE A 120 -36.61 5.64 -5.84
N PHE A 121 -37.33 4.52 -5.75
CA PHE A 121 -38.41 4.22 -6.68
C PHE A 121 -39.81 4.20 -6.05
N TRP A 122 -39.93 4.00 -4.73
CA TRP A 122 -41.22 3.99 -4.06
C TRP A 122 -41.50 5.31 -3.32
N ILE A 123 -40.68 5.64 -2.33
CA ILE A 123 -40.87 6.81 -1.45
C ILE A 123 -40.58 8.12 -2.20
N LYS A 124 -39.51 8.16 -3.01
CA LYS A 124 -39.11 9.30 -3.86
C LYS A 124 -38.98 10.64 -3.11
N ASN A 125 -38.56 10.61 -1.84
CA ASN A 125 -38.34 11.80 -1.02
C ASN A 125 -36.85 12.19 -1.02
N THR A 126 -36.54 13.44 -1.40
CA THR A 126 -35.17 13.95 -1.50
C THR A 126 -34.39 13.86 -0.20
N ILE A 127 -35.04 14.19 0.93
CA ILE A 127 -34.40 14.17 2.25
C ILE A 127 -34.08 12.73 2.64
N ILE A 128 -35.02 11.81 2.45
CA ILE A 128 -34.81 10.39 2.76
C ILE A 128 -33.68 9.81 1.92
N ASN A 129 -33.64 10.10 0.61
CA ASN A 129 -32.55 9.67 -0.26
C ASN A 129 -31.19 10.20 0.22
N ALA A 130 -31.11 11.49 0.58
CA ALA A 130 -29.88 12.10 1.08
C ALA A 130 -29.44 11.47 2.41
N VAL A 131 -30.36 11.26 3.35
CA VAL A 131 -30.05 10.66 4.66
C VAL A 131 -29.59 9.21 4.50
N ILE A 132 -30.31 8.37 3.75
CA ILE A 132 -29.97 6.96 3.59
C ILE A 132 -28.64 6.79 2.86
N THR A 133 -28.42 7.49 1.74
CA THR A 133 -27.14 7.40 1.03
C THR A 133 -25.98 7.95 1.86
N SER A 134 -26.23 8.94 2.71
CA SER A 134 -25.21 9.46 3.64
C SER A 134 -24.89 8.50 4.78
N LEU A 135 -25.88 7.81 5.33
CA LEU A 135 -25.64 6.77 6.35
C LEU A 135 -24.78 5.65 5.77
N ILE A 136 -25.14 5.14 4.58
CA ILE A 136 -24.38 4.06 3.94
C ILE A 136 -22.94 4.52 3.62
N PHE A 137 -22.77 5.77 3.16
CA PHE A 137 -21.45 6.35 2.93
C PHE A 137 -20.62 6.50 4.21
N ALA A 138 -21.23 6.86 5.34
CA ALA A 138 -20.51 6.83 6.61
C ALA A 138 -20.10 5.39 6.96
N PHE A 139 -21.05 4.45 6.92
CA PHE A 139 -20.80 3.05 7.31
C PHE A 139 -19.75 2.33 6.44
N MET A 140 -19.60 2.65 5.15
CA MET A 140 -18.53 2.06 4.35
C MET A 140 -17.13 2.44 4.85
N HIS A 141 -17.00 3.55 5.58
CA HIS A 141 -15.74 3.98 6.21
C HIS A 141 -15.50 3.32 7.58
N TYR A 142 -16.45 2.54 8.11
CA TYR A 142 -16.33 1.86 9.41
C TYR A 142 -15.04 1.02 9.51
N GLY A 143 -14.70 0.29 8.44
CA GLY A 143 -13.52 -0.59 8.40
C GLY A 143 -12.18 0.13 8.22
N ASN A 144 -12.19 1.44 7.94
CA ASN A 144 -10.97 2.23 7.75
C ASN A 144 -10.51 2.94 9.04
N ILE A 145 -11.23 2.75 10.14
CA ILE A 145 -11.03 3.47 11.40
C ILE A 145 -10.69 2.47 12.50
N ASP A 146 -9.76 2.82 13.39
CA ASP A 146 -9.50 2.03 14.59
C ASP A 146 -10.81 1.80 15.39
N SER A 147 -10.99 0.56 15.84
CA SER A 147 -12.14 0.07 16.60
C SER A 147 -12.54 0.97 17.77
N SER A 148 -11.56 1.62 18.41
CA SER A 148 -11.75 2.53 19.55
C SER A 148 -12.37 3.89 19.16
N LEU A 149 -12.10 4.37 17.93
CA LEU A 149 -12.49 5.69 17.42
C LEU A 149 -13.66 5.62 16.41
N CYS A 150 -14.14 4.42 16.12
CA CYS A 150 -14.98 4.16 14.96
C CYS A 150 -16.27 4.99 14.95
N ILE A 151 -17.06 4.98 16.03
CA ILE A 151 -18.35 5.68 16.08
C ILE A 151 -18.18 7.20 15.98
N VAL A 152 -17.14 7.75 16.61
CA VAL A 152 -16.87 9.21 16.61
C VAL A 152 -16.52 9.69 15.20
N ASN A 153 -15.72 8.91 14.47
CA ASN A 153 -15.30 9.24 13.12
C ASN A 153 -16.40 9.09 12.06
N LEU A 154 -17.44 8.28 12.29
CA LEU A 154 -18.57 8.16 11.36
C LEU A 154 -19.43 9.43 11.27
N ILE A 155 -19.54 10.18 12.37
CA ILE A 155 -20.39 11.37 12.46
C ILE A 155 -19.96 12.45 11.45
N PRO A 156 -18.68 12.85 11.36
CA PRO A 156 -18.25 13.82 10.34
C PRO A 156 -18.40 13.27 8.91
N TYR A 157 -18.19 11.98 8.64
CA TYR A 157 -18.44 11.40 7.30
C TYR A 157 -19.92 11.51 6.90
N PHE A 158 -20.83 11.23 7.83
CA PHE A 158 -22.27 11.40 7.62
C PHE A 158 -22.63 12.86 7.31
N GLY A 159 -22.09 13.80 8.11
CA GLY A 159 -22.29 15.24 7.92
C GLY A 159 -21.75 15.74 6.57
N LEU A 160 -20.51 15.37 6.23
CA LEU A 160 -19.89 15.71 4.94
C LEU A 160 -20.73 15.21 3.77
N SER A 161 -21.18 13.95 3.82
CA SER A 161 -22.03 13.37 2.79
C SER A 161 -23.34 14.12 2.58
N LEU A 162 -23.97 14.61 3.65
CA LEU A 162 -25.18 15.43 3.54
C LEU A 162 -24.88 16.78 2.88
N ILE A 163 -23.76 17.42 3.22
CA ILE A 163 -23.29 18.66 2.57
C ILE A 163 -23.06 18.42 1.08
N LEU A 164 -22.39 17.33 0.72
CA LEU A 164 -22.17 16.92 -0.67
C LEU A 164 -23.50 16.68 -1.40
N SER A 165 -24.43 15.96 -0.78
CA SER A 165 -25.78 15.76 -1.31
C SER A 165 -26.50 17.09 -1.58
N PHE A 166 -26.38 18.07 -0.68
CA PHE A 166 -26.90 19.42 -0.90
C PHE A 166 -26.24 20.12 -2.10
N ILE A 167 -24.92 20.04 -2.22
CA ILE A 167 -24.17 20.64 -3.34
C ILE A 167 -24.62 20.04 -4.68
N GLY A 168 -24.72 18.71 -4.76
CA GLY A 168 -25.22 17.99 -5.92
C GLY A 168 -26.64 18.39 -6.32
N LEU A 169 -27.53 18.56 -5.32
CA LEU A 169 -28.93 18.95 -5.54
C LEU A 169 -29.12 20.43 -5.92
N LYS A 170 -28.30 21.33 -5.39
CA LYS A 170 -28.44 22.78 -5.60
C LYS A 170 -27.67 23.29 -6.82
N PHE A 171 -26.47 22.79 -7.05
CA PHE A 171 -25.58 23.32 -8.09
C PHE A 171 -25.46 22.35 -9.26
N ASN A 172 -24.73 21.23 -9.09
CA ASN A 172 -24.66 20.10 -10.01
C ASN A 172 -23.76 19.00 -9.43
N PHE A 173 -23.75 17.85 -10.11
CA PHE A 173 -22.90 16.70 -9.79
C PHE A 173 -21.39 17.02 -9.78
N PHE A 174 -20.90 17.77 -10.78
CA PHE A 174 -19.46 18.06 -10.89
C PHE A 174 -18.93 18.91 -9.74
N LEU A 175 -19.71 19.87 -9.25
CA LEU A 175 -19.36 20.66 -8.07
C LEU A 175 -19.35 19.82 -6.79
N CYS A 176 -20.15 18.77 -6.73
CA CYS A 176 -20.11 17.78 -5.66
C CYS A 176 -18.77 17.02 -5.67
N VAL A 177 -18.38 16.51 -6.83
CA VAL A 177 -17.05 15.87 -7.02
C VAL A 177 -15.92 16.82 -6.64
N LEU A 178 -15.97 18.07 -7.11
CA LEU A 178 -14.94 19.06 -6.80
C LEU A 178 -14.88 19.36 -5.30
N ALA A 179 -16.02 19.54 -4.64
CA ALA A 179 -16.07 19.77 -3.19
C ALA A 179 -15.50 18.59 -2.40
N HIS A 180 -15.81 17.36 -2.81
CA HIS A 180 -15.24 16.16 -2.21
C HIS A 180 -13.71 16.10 -2.44
N SER A 181 -13.26 16.38 -3.66
CA SER A 181 -11.83 16.44 -4.01
C SER A 181 -11.07 17.46 -3.15
N VAL A 182 -11.65 18.65 -2.95
CA VAL A 182 -11.08 19.71 -2.09
C VAL A 182 -11.05 19.26 -0.63
N ASN A 183 -12.10 18.61 -0.13
CA ASN A 183 -12.11 18.07 1.23
C ASN A 183 -10.98 17.06 1.43
N ASN A 184 -10.80 16.12 0.49
CA ASN A 184 -9.72 15.14 0.55
C ASN A 184 -8.35 15.80 0.44
N PHE A 185 -8.20 16.83 -0.40
CA PHE A 185 -6.97 17.61 -0.46
C PHE A 185 -6.64 18.26 0.89
N ILE A 186 -7.61 18.93 1.52
CA ILE A 186 -7.44 19.54 2.86
C ILE A 186 -7.04 18.49 3.89
N ALA A 187 -7.70 17.32 3.89
CA ALA A 187 -7.37 16.22 4.79
C ALA A 187 -5.95 15.67 4.57
N MET A 188 -5.41 15.76 3.35
CA MET A 188 -4.06 15.32 3.00
C MET A 188 -2.96 16.36 3.27
N ILE A 189 -3.29 17.64 3.53
CA ILE A 189 -2.30 18.70 3.78
C ILE A 189 -1.28 18.32 4.87
N PRO A 190 -1.69 17.80 6.05
CA PRO A 190 -0.73 17.42 7.09
C PRO A 190 0.29 16.37 6.61
N LEU A 191 -0.16 15.39 5.81
CA LEU A 191 0.69 14.32 5.30
C LEU A 191 1.68 14.80 4.23
N ILE A 192 1.29 15.80 3.43
CA ILE A 192 2.11 16.34 2.33
C ILE A 192 3.13 17.36 2.86
N PHE A 193 2.70 18.31 3.70
CA PHE A 193 3.51 19.45 4.12
C PHE A 193 4.21 19.24 5.46
N PHE A 194 3.73 18.32 6.29
CA PHE A 194 4.32 17.98 7.59
C PHE A 194 4.58 16.47 7.73
N PRO A 195 5.27 15.84 6.75
CA PRO A 195 5.45 14.38 6.70
C PRO A 195 6.19 13.81 7.92
N ASN A 196 6.94 14.63 8.67
CA ASN A 196 7.84 14.18 9.73
C ASN A 196 7.36 14.53 11.15
N GLN A 197 6.09 14.91 11.32
CA GLN A 197 5.55 15.12 12.65
C GLN A 197 5.25 13.77 13.33
N ASN A 198 5.75 13.59 14.56
CA ASN A 198 5.55 12.40 15.40
C ASN A 198 6.16 11.09 14.87
N MET A 199 7.33 11.16 14.22
CA MET A 199 8.06 9.94 13.85
C MET A 199 8.49 9.17 15.10
N SER A 200 8.12 7.90 15.17
CA SER A 200 8.66 7.00 16.18
C SER A 200 10.15 6.77 15.91
N LEU A 201 10.98 7.11 16.89
CA LEU A 201 12.42 6.91 16.85
C LEU A 201 12.78 5.87 17.90
N ILE A 202 13.29 4.74 17.46
CA ILE A 202 13.74 3.65 18.31
C ILE A 202 15.25 3.55 18.16
N GLN A 203 15.96 3.87 19.24
CA GLN A 203 17.40 3.67 19.33
C GLN A 203 17.72 2.35 19.99
N PHE A 204 18.73 1.67 19.47
CA PHE A 204 19.27 0.46 20.06
C PHE A 204 20.75 0.34 19.74
N GLU A 205 21.50 -0.24 20.66
CA GLU A 205 22.95 -0.36 20.53
C GLU A 205 23.44 -1.68 21.10
N ASN A 206 24.64 -2.06 20.70
CA ASN A 206 25.38 -3.16 21.30
C ASN A 206 26.88 -2.81 21.36
N ASN A 207 27.73 -3.82 21.49
CA ASN A 207 29.18 -3.62 21.60
C ASN A 207 29.84 -3.15 20.29
N THR A 208 29.25 -3.44 19.13
CA THR A 208 29.86 -3.17 17.82
C THR A 208 29.23 -2.01 17.07
N TYR A 209 28.00 -1.60 17.39
CA TYR A 209 27.31 -0.52 16.69
C TYR A 209 26.32 0.26 17.57
N THR A 210 25.92 1.43 17.07
CA THR A 210 24.75 2.19 17.52
C THR A 210 23.79 2.33 16.35
N ALA A 211 22.51 1.97 16.55
CA ALA A 211 21.50 1.98 15.50
C ALA A 211 20.26 2.77 15.90
N GLN A 212 19.58 3.25 14.86
CA GLN A 212 18.35 4.01 14.94
C GLN A 212 17.39 3.49 13.87
N LEU A 213 16.17 3.21 14.30
CA LEU A 213 15.04 2.92 13.43
C LEU A 213 14.06 4.09 13.53
N THR A 214 13.83 4.76 12.41
CA THR A 214 12.92 5.91 12.35
C THR A 214 11.83 5.64 11.33
N GLU A 215 10.56 5.76 11.73
CA GLU A 215 9.47 5.74 10.77
C GLU A 215 9.57 6.96 9.86
N ILE A 216 9.51 6.74 8.54
CA ILE A 216 9.55 7.82 7.55
C ILE A 216 8.25 7.88 6.76
N SER A 217 7.81 9.10 6.43
CA SER A 217 6.62 9.29 5.61
C SER A 217 6.84 8.81 4.18
N VAL A 218 5.78 8.29 3.57
CA VAL A 218 5.72 7.93 2.13
C VAL A 218 6.03 9.14 1.24
N PHE A 219 5.76 10.36 1.73
CA PHE A 219 6.00 11.62 1.02
C PHE A 219 7.39 12.20 1.31
N SER A 220 8.21 11.57 2.15
CA SER A 220 9.58 12.03 2.39
C SER A 220 10.44 11.78 1.14
N SER A 221 11.19 12.79 0.71
CA SER A 221 12.04 12.79 -0.48
C SER A 221 13.36 12.05 -0.29
N GLY A 222 13.38 11.01 0.54
CA GLY A 222 14.52 10.11 0.64
C GLY A 222 14.59 9.27 -0.62
N GLU A 223 15.55 9.56 -1.51
CA GLU A 223 16.01 8.55 -2.46
C GLU A 223 16.30 7.27 -1.68
N ASN A 224 16.00 6.09 -2.24
CA ASN A 224 16.38 4.82 -1.64
C ASN A 224 17.90 4.77 -1.54
N LYS A 225 18.44 5.25 -0.42
CA LYS A 225 19.86 5.16 -0.08
C LYS A 225 20.03 3.84 0.64
N ASN A 226 20.58 2.87 -0.08
CA ASN A 226 21.13 1.67 0.51
C ASN A 226 22.64 1.84 0.55
N ILE A 227 23.14 2.30 1.69
CA ILE A 227 24.58 2.33 1.98
C ILE A 227 24.82 1.11 2.87
N ASN A 228 25.58 0.14 2.39
CA ASN A 228 25.95 -1.03 3.18
C ASN A 228 27.47 -1.21 3.10
N ASN A 229 28.17 -0.48 3.96
CA ASN A 229 29.62 -0.51 4.09
C ASN A 229 30.00 -1.05 5.48
N LEU A 230 31.29 -1.32 5.69
CA LEU A 230 31.80 -1.90 6.94
C LEU A 230 31.44 -1.09 8.19
N ASP A 231 31.35 0.23 8.06
CA ASP A 231 31.23 1.16 9.18
C ASP A 231 29.84 1.80 9.27
N THR A 232 29.00 1.65 8.24
CA THR A 232 27.69 2.29 8.16
C THR A 232 26.73 1.48 7.33
N ILE A 233 25.55 1.23 7.91
CA ILE A 233 24.40 0.65 7.23
C ILE A 233 23.28 1.69 7.27
N GLU A 234 22.83 2.15 6.11
CA GLU A 234 21.67 3.01 5.95
C GLU A 234 20.75 2.36 4.90
N VAL A 235 19.52 2.03 5.29
CA VAL A 235 18.52 1.39 4.43
C VAL A 235 17.16 1.99 4.70
N ILE A 236 16.43 2.29 3.62
CA ILE A 236 15.04 2.74 3.66
C ILE A 236 14.15 1.69 3.01
N SER A 237 13.27 1.06 3.79
CA SER A 237 12.29 0.09 3.27
C SER A 237 11.11 -0.09 4.24
N THR A 238 10.17 -0.98 3.92
CA THR A 238 9.21 -1.47 4.92
C THR A 238 9.91 -2.32 5.98
N LEU A 239 9.33 -2.42 7.18
CA LEU A 239 9.94 -3.16 8.31
C LEU A 239 10.49 -4.55 7.95
N PRO A 240 9.71 -5.46 7.32
CA PRO A 240 10.23 -6.79 7.00
C PRO A 240 11.25 -6.80 5.87
N GLU A 241 11.22 -5.81 4.96
CA GLU A 241 12.18 -5.67 3.87
C GLU A 241 13.54 -5.12 4.31
N LEU A 242 13.61 -4.45 5.46
CA LEU A 242 14.89 -4.00 6.01
C LEU A 242 15.88 -5.16 6.15
N ILE A 243 15.40 -6.34 6.56
CA ILE A 243 16.26 -7.53 6.77
C ILE A 243 16.85 -8.03 5.43
N PRO A 244 16.06 -8.40 4.40
CA PRO A 244 16.61 -8.74 3.08
C PRO A 244 17.60 -7.72 2.51
N ASN A 245 17.36 -6.42 2.74
CA ASN A 245 18.20 -5.35 2.21
C ASN A 245 19.55 -5.18 2.92
N ILE A 246 19.66 -5.59 4.19
CA ILE A 246 20.95 -5.59 4.93
C ILE A 246 21.63 -6.96 4.94
N SER A 247 20.89 -8.04 4.68
CA SER A 247 21.44 -9.40 4.66
C SER A 247 22.54 -9.54 3.61
N PRO A 248 23.70 -10.14 3.97
CA PRO A 248 24.71 -10.47 2.99
C PRO A 248 24.18 -11.55 2.06
N PHE A 249 24.80 -11.67 0.89
CA PHE A 249 24.49 -12.77 0.00
C PHE A 249 24.73 -14.12 0.63
N ASN A 250 23.79 -15.02 0.37
CA ASN A 250 23.92 -16.41 0.72
C ASN A 250 23.56 -17.27 -0.49
N ASN A 251 24.46 -18.18 -0.87
CA ASN A 251 24.21 -19.04 -2.02
C ASN A 251 23.07 -20.03 -1.77
N GLU A 252 22.86 -20.46 -0.52
CA GLU A 252 21.89 -21.49 -0.14
C GLU A 252 20.59 -20.92 0.44
N ILE A 253 20.56 -19.62 0.78
CA ILE A 253 19.42 -18.95 1.41
C ILE A 253 18.97 -17.75 0.60
N ILE A 254 17.66 -17.62 0.37
CA ILE A 254 17.00 -16.42 -0.14
C ILE A 254 16.24 -15.77 1.00
N TYR A 255 16.61 -14.53 1.33
CA TYR A 255 15.85 -13.68 2.23
C TYR A 255 14.81 -12.90 1.44
N ALA A 256 13.55 -12.98 1.86
CA ALA A 256 12.44 -12.31 1.19
C ALA A 256 11.49 -11.66 2.21
N SER A 257 10.72 -10.67 1.77
CA SER A 257 9.60 -10.11 2.52
C SER A 257 8.28 -10.50 1.84
N GLU A 258 7.24 -10.76 2.63
CA GLU A 258 5.89 -11.05 2.14
C GLU A 258 4.87 -9.95 2.49
N VAL A 259 5.35 -8.75 2.83
CA VAL A 259 4.49 -7.66 3.29
C VAL A 259 4.68 -6.41 2.44
N ASN A 260 3.60 -6.00 1.79
CA ASN A 260 3.48 -4.72 1.13
C ASN A 260 2.88 -3.69 2.10
N SER A 261 3.70 -2.80 2.62
CA SER A 261 3.30 -1.71 3.53
C SER A 261 3.62 -0.36 2.92
N LEU A 262 2.77 0.63 3.19
CA LEU A 262 3.09 2.02 2.86
C LEU A 262 4.03 2.64 3.91
N ASN A 263 3.96 2.21 5.17
CA ASN A 263 4.86 2.73 6.20
C ASN A 263 6.29 2.27 5.89
N LYS A 264 7.16 3.25 5.66
CA LYS A 264 8.59 3.06 5.44
C LYS A 264 9.34 3.39 6.71
N TYR A 265 10.50 2.79 6.85
CA TYR A 265 11.39 2.96 7.97
C TYR A 265 12.80 3.16 7.43
N GLN A 266 13.51 4.09 8.06
CA GLN A 266 14.94 4.27 7.86
C GLN A 266 15.66 3.58 9.00
N LEU A 267 16.44 2.55 8.66
CA LEU A 267 17.41 1.95 9.56
C LEU A 267 18.76 2.61 9.29
N THR A 268 19.36 3.18 10.33
CA THR A 268 20.74 3.68 10.29
C THR A 268 21.53 3.01 11.39
N ALA A 269 22.66 2.39 11.08
CA ALA A 269 23.59 1.79 12.04
C ALA A 269 25.01 2.27 11.76
N PHE A 270 25.70 2.70 12.80
CA PHE A 270 27.09 3.15 12.74
C PHE A 270 27.97 2.26 13.62
N SER A 271 29.12 1.85 13.09
CA SER A 271 30.10 1.08 13.86
C SER A 271 30.66 1.89 15.03
N LYS A 272 30.91 1.23 16.16
CA LYS A 272 31.71 1.80 17.24
C LYS A 272 33.20 1.81 16.84
N PRO A 273 34.05 2.67 17.44
CA PRO A 273 35.45 2.79 17.04
C PRO A 273 36.19 1.44 17.06
N ASN A 274 36.89 1.12 15.96
CA ASN A 274 37.65 -0.13 15.75
C ASN A 274 36.82 -1.42 15.71
N GLU A 275 35.50 -1.33 15.67
CA GLU A 275 34.59 -2.48 15.58
C GLU A 275 33.97 -2.57 14.18
N LYS A 276 33.53 -3.77 13.79
CA LYS A 276 32.74 -3.99 12.57
C LYS A 276 31.30 -4.30 12.94
N ILE A 277 30.35 -3.76 12.18
CA ILE A 277 28.93 -4.06 12.39
C ILE A 277 28.70 -5.55 12.15
N SER A 278 28.25 -6.27 13.18
CA SER A 278 27.79 -7.65 13.02
C SER A 278 26.38 -7.65 12.43
N ILE A 279 26.28 -7.90 11.12
CA ILE A 279 25.00 -7.90 10.40
C ILE A 279 24.02 -8.93 11.00
N GLU A 280 24.51 -10.13 11.36
CA GLU A 280 23.67 -11.17 11.98
C GLU A 280 23.06 -10.69 13.30
N GLN A 281 23.84 -9.99 14.13
CA GLN A 281 23.35 -9.45 15.38
C GLN A 281 22.38 -8.29 15.14
N LEU A 282 22.68 -7.40 14.18
CA LEU A 282 21.79 -6.31 13.77
C LEU A 282 20.41 -6.84 13.32
N ILE A 283 20.40 -7.92 12.53
CA ILE A 283 19.15 -8.57 12.10
C ILE A 283 18.38 -9.10 13.31
N ARG A 284 19.03 -9.80 14.24
CA ARG A 284 18.37 -10.35 15.45
C ARG A 284 17.79 -9.25 16.34
N ASP A 285 18.55 -8.18 16.54
CA ASP A 285 18.13 -7.04 17.35
C ASP A 285 16.93 -6.34 16.69
N LEU A 286 16.99 -6.11 15.38
CA LEU A 286 15.88 -5.55 14.60
C LEU A 286 14.62 -6.43 14.66
N GLN A 287 14.76 -7.76 14.50
CA GLN A 287 13.63 -8.68 14.61
C GLN A 287 12.94 -8.61 15.96
N LYS A 288 13.73 -8.51 17.04
CA LYS A 288 13.22 -8.42 18.41
C LYS A 288 12.51 -7.07 18.65
N ILE A 289 13.14 -5.98 18.27
CA ILE A 289 12.66 -4.61 18.54
C ILE A 289 11.41 -4.30 17.71
N ALA A 290 11.42 -4.64 16.43
CA ALA A 290 10.31 -4.38 15.52
C ALA A 290 9.28 -5.52 15.47
N ASN A 291 9.42 -6.54 16.33
CA ASN A 291 8.55 -7.72 16.41
C ASN A 291 8.33 -8.41 15.03
N ILE A 292 9.41 -8.55 14.26
CA ILE A 292 9.39 -9.20 12.94
C ILE A 292 9.52 -10.72 13.15
N GLY A 293 8.65 -11.49 12.51
CA GLY A 293 8.71 -12.95 12.40
C GLY A 293 9.36 -13.41 11.12
N SER A 294 9.70 -14.69 11.08
CA SER A 294 10.28 -15.34 9.90
C SER A 294 9.76 -16.76 9.78
N ASP A 295 9.38 -17.16 8.56
CA ASP A 295 9.03 -18.53 8.19
C ASP A 295 10.03 -19.05 7.16
N THR A 296 10.33 -20.35 7.24
CA THR A 296 11.32 -20.98 6.37
C THR A 296 10.65 -22.04 5.52
N THR A 297 10.88 -21.98 4.20
CA THR A 297 10.40 -22.96 3.22
C THR A 297 11.54 -23.47 2.34
N ILE A 298 11.42 -24.69 1.84
CA ILE A 298 12.36 -25.23 0.84
C ILE A 298 11.72 -25.07 -0.53
N ILE A 299 12.43 -24.46 -1.47
CA ILE A 299 11.97 -24.24 -2.83
C ILE A 299 12.91 -24.90 -3.84
N LYS A 300 12.34 -25.36 -4.96
CA LYS A 300 13.11 -25.85 -6.09
C LYS A 300 13.84 -24.68 -6.76
N ALA A 301 15.09 -24.89 -7.11
CA ALA A 301 15.97 -23.89 -7.70
C ALA A 301 16.73 -24.46 -8.89
N HIS A 302 17.16 -23.56 -9.78
CA HIS A 302 18.12 -23.90 -10.83
C HIS A 302 19.55 -23.73 -10.32
N ILE A 303 20.46 -24.58 -10.78
CA ILE A 303 21.89 -24.49 -10.45
C ILE A 303 22.61 -23.87 -11.64
N ILE A 304 23.30 -22.75 -11.41
CA ILE A 304 24.20 -22.14 -12.38
C ILE A 304 25.54 -22.89 -12.34
N LYS A 305 25.95 -23.42 -13.49
CA LYS A 305 27.29 -23.96 -13.73
C LYS A 305 28.06 -23.08 -14.70
N ILE A 306 29.38 -23.00 -14.54
CA ILE A 306 30.26 -22.32 -15.49
C ILE A 306 30.75 -23.30 -16.54
N ASN A 307 30.66 -22.91 -17.80
CA ASN A 307 31.24 -23.62 -18.93
C ASN A 307 32.60 -23.00 -19.27
N SER A 308 33.61 -23.82 -19.56
CA SER A 308 34.94 -23.35 -19.94
C SER A 308 34.97 -22.89 -21.40
N GLY A 309 35.19 -21.59 -21.61
CA GLY A 309 35.51 -21.02 -22.92
C GLY A 309 35.46 -19.51 -22.87
N ILE A 310 36.39 -18.80 -23.49
CA ILE A 310 36.25 -17.36 -23.72
C ILE A 310 36.31 -17.18 -25.24
N SER A 311 35.29 -16.56 -25.80
CA SER A 311 35.38 -15.92 -27.11
C SER A 311 35.01 -14.45 -26.98
N GLU A 312 35.51 -13.63 -27.92
CA GLU A 312 35.48 -12.17 -27.87
C GLU A 312 34.10 -11.56 -27.63
N LEU A 313 34.05 -10.42 -26.94
CA LEU A 313 32.82 -9.76 -26.49
C LEU A 313 32.00 -9.22 -27.70
N PRO A 314 30.80 -9.76 -27.96
CA PRO A 314 29.94 -9.24 -29.03
C PRO A 314 29.22 -7.96 -28.57
N ASN A 315 28.83 -7.12 -29.55
CA ASN A 315 27.93 -5.99 -29.35
C ASN A 315 26.56 -6.52 -28.90
N ASN A 316 26.29 -6.56 -27.58
CA ASN A 316 25.03 -6.80 -26.84
C ASN A 316 25.26 -7.50 -25.49
N TYR A 317 26.52 -7.80 -25.15
CA TYR A 317 26.89 -8.42 -23.88
C TYR A 317 27.49 -7.40 -22.92
N GLY A 318 27.16 -7.53 -21.64
CA GLY A 318 27.76 -6.77 -20.54
C GLY A 318 28.70 -7.65 -19.72
N LEU A 319 29.44 -7.02 -18.81
CA LEU A 319 30.22 -7.71 -17.79
C LEU A 319 29.51 -7.56 -16.45
N MET A 320 29.38 -8.65 -15.70
CA MET A 320 28.91 -8.64 -14.31
C MET A 320 29.51 -9.80 -13.53
N THR A 321 29.53 -9.73 -12.20
CA THR A 321 29.93 -10.90 -11.41
C THR A 321 28.81 -11.95 -11.40
N LEU A 322 29.17 -13.22 -11.21
CA LEU A 322 28.17 -14.29 -11.02
C LEU A 322 27.26 -14.01 -9.83
N TYR A 323 27.81 -13.44 -8.76
CA TYR A 323 27.04 -13.00 -7.62
C TYR A 323 25.98 -11.97 -8.02
N ASP A 324 26.35 -10.93 -8.77
CA ASP A 324 25.42 -9.90 -9.22
C ASP A 324 24.34 -10.47 -10.13
N LEU A 325 24.68 -11.41 -11.02
CA LEU A 325 23.70 -12.10 -11.86
C LEU A 325 22.70 -12.91 -11.02
N VAL A 326 23.19 -13.73 -10.09
CA VAL A 326 22.33 -14.53 -9.20
C VAL A 326 21.40 -13.64 -8.39
N ASN A 327 21.96 -12.59 -7.79
CA ASN A 327 21.19 -11.64 -7.00
C ASN A 327 20.16 -10.92 -7.87
N TYR A 328 20.52 -10.52 -9.10
CA TYR A 328 19.60 -9.91 -10.04
C TYR A 328 18.45 -10.85 -10.42
N LEU A 329 18.74 -12.10 -10.77
CA LEU A 329 17.75 -13.11 -11.13
C LEU A 329 16.80 -13.41 -9.96
N ARG A 330 17.31 -13.50 -8.74
CA ARG A 330 16.50 -13.70 -7.53
C ARG A 330 15.62 -12.49 -7.23
N THR A 331 16.21 -11.30 -7.15
CA THR A 331 15.54 -10.09 -6.63
C THR A 331 14.65 -9.41 -7.66
N HIS A 332 15.08 -9.34 -8.93
CA HIS A 332 14.36 -8.60 -9.98
C HIS A 332 13.53 -9.51 -10.89
N LYS A 333 13.91 -10.78 -11.02
CA LYS A 333 13.19 -11.74 -11.86
C LYS A 333 12.42 -12.78 -11.05
N ASN A 334 12.55 -12.81 -9.73
CA ASN A 334 11.93 -13.83 -8.86
C ASN A 334 12.23 -15.27 -9.35
N LEU A 335 13.44 -15.47 -9.89
CA LEU A 335 13.90 -16.76 -10.39
C LEU A 335 14.80 -17.40 -9.33
N PRO A 336 14.41 -18.54 -8.74
CA PRO A 336 15.22 -19.22 -7.73
C PRO A 336 16.41 -19.90 -8.41
N VAL A 337 17.58 -19.27 -8.31
CA VAL A 337 18.84 -19.79 -8.89
C VAL A 337 19.93 -19.82 -7.82
N LYS A 338 20.88 -20.76 -7.88
CA LYS A 338 22.08 -20.77 -7.01
C LYS A 338 23.32 -21.20 -7.77
N LEU A 339 24.50 -20.84 -7.28
CA LEU A 339 25.78 -21.29 -7.83
C LEU A 339 26.03 -22.74 -7.43
N SER A 340 26.71 -23.50 -8.29
CA SER A 340 27.25 -24.80 -7.91
C SER A 340 28.36 -24.63 -6.86
N LYS A 341 28.57 -25.65 -6.01
CA LYS A 341 29.51 -25.60 -4.88
C LYS A 341 30.99 -25.42 -5.27
N GLU A 342 31.31 -25.57 -6.55
CA GLU A 342 32.67 -25.59 -7.08
C GLU A 342 33.12 -24.23 -7.62
N ILE A 343 32.24 -23.23 -7.65
CA ILE A 343 32.46 -21.93 -8.27
C ILE A 343 32.86 -20.87 -7.25
N SER A 344 33.89 -20.07 -7.57
CA SER A 344 34.23 -18.89 -6.79
C SER A 344 33.27 -17.73 -7.11
N SER A 345 32.69 -17.11 -6.09
CA SER A 345 31.54 -16.20 -6.22
C SER A 345 31.82 -14.87 -6.96
N ASN A 346 33.08 -14.55 -7.20
CA ASN A 346 33.52 -13.26 -7.76
C ASN A 346 33.98 -13.35 -9.22
N GLU A 347 33.80 -14.50 -9.88
CA GLU A 347 34.13 -14.62 -11.30
C GLU A 347 33.27 -13.66 -12.14
N THR A 348 33.95 -12.89 -12.98
CA THR A 348 33.30 -11.97 -13.92
C THR A 348 32.89 -12.77 -15.14
N ILE A 349 31.61 -12.67 -15.50
CA ILE A 349 31.05 -13.33 -16.66
C ILE A 349 30.58 -12.32 -17.69
N VAL A 350 30.63 -12.75 -18.93
CA VAL A 350 29.96 -12.09 -20.05
C VAL A 350 28.48 -12.49 -19.96
N PHE A 351 27.57 -11.52 -19.93
CA PHE A 351 26.14 -11.78 -19.86
C PHE A 351 25.34 -11.08 -20.96
N ASN A 352 24.31 -11.74 -21.46
CA ASN A 352 23.44 -11.18 -22.49
C ASN A 352 22.50 -10.13 -21.88
N THR A 353 22.68 -8.86 -22.26
CA THR A 353 21.90 -7.76 -21.68
C THR A 353 20.40 -7.83 -21.99
N SER A 354 19.99 -8.61 -22.98
CA SER A 354 18.57 -8.83 -23.29
C SER A 354 17.80 -9.49 -22.13
N ILE A 355 18.47 -10.30 -21.30
CA ILE A 355 17.91 -10.94 -20.10
C ILE A 355 17.31 -9.89 -19.14
N LEU A 356 17.93 -8.70 -19.07
CA LEU A 356 17.45 -7.60 -18.21
C LEU A 356 16.04 -7.13 -18.62
N LYS A 357 15.70 -7.24 -19.90
CA LYS A 357 14.41 -6.80 -20.48
C LYS A 357 13.37 -7.91 -20.56
N MET A 358 13.73 -9.16 -20.26
CA MET A 358 12.81 -10.30 -20.34
C MET A 358 11.91 -10.38 -19.10
N ASN A 359 10.63 -10.75 -19.32
CA ASN A 359 9.62 -10.87 -18.27
C ASN A 359 9.16 -12.31 -18.02
N SER A 360 9.72 -13.29 -18.74
CA SER A 360 9.30 -14.69 -18.67
C SER A 360 10.44 -15.57 -18.17
N HIS A 361 10.19 -16.34 -17.10
CA HIS A 361 11.16 -17.30 -16.54
C HIS A 361 11.63 -18.30 -17.58
N SER A 362 10.70 -18.89 -18.35
CA SER A 362 11.06 -19.87 -19.39
C SER A 362 11.96 -19.26 -20.46
N LYS A 363 11.67 -18.03 -20.92
CA LYS A 363 12.52 -17.32 -21.89
C LYS A 363 13.89 -16.98 -21.32
N ILE A 364 13.96 -16.58 -20.05
CA ILE A 364 15.24 -16.30 -19.38
C ILE A 364 16.08 -17.58 -19.30
N ILE A 365 15.49 -18.70 -18.87
CA ILE A 365 16.18 -19.99 -18.78
C ILE A 365 16.63 -20.46 -20.17
N GLU A 366 15.75 -20.38 -21.17
CA GLU A 366 16.06 -20.74 -22.56
C GLU A 366 17.22 -19.90 -23.10
N THR A 367 17.18 -18.58 -22.89
CA THR A 367 18.26 -17.68 -23.31
C THR A 367 19.57 -18.05 -22.62
N ILE A 368 19.53 -18.28 -21.30
CA ILE A 368 20.74 -18.66 -20.55
C ILE A 368 21.33 -19.99 -21.06
N ASN A 369 20.48 -20.97 -21.37
CA ASN A 369 20.93 -22.30 -21.79
C ASN A 369 21.31 -22.41 -23.28
N SER A 370 20.81 -21.52 -24.13
CA SER A 370 21.03 -21.57 -25.58
C SER A 370 22.11 -20.60 -26.06
N ASP A 371 22.49 -19.63 -25.24
CA ASP A 371 23.48 -18.63 -25.59
C ASP A 371 24.88 -19.23 -25.45
N SER A 372 25.47 -19.60 -26.58
CA SER A 372 26.80 -20.21 -26.65
C SER A 372 27.94 -19.28 -26.23
N ILE A 373 27.66 -17.98 -26.05
CA ILE A 373 28.60 -16.97 -25.54
C ILE A 373 28.48 -16.83 -24.02
N LEU A 374 27.34 -17.20 -23.44
CA LEU A 374 27.22 -17.33 -21.99
C LEU A 374 28.00 -18.55 -21.53
N ASN A 375 29.03 -18.30 -20.73
CA ASN A 375 29.76 -19.35 -20.02
C ASN A 375 28.95 -19.95 -18.87
N ILE A 376 27.62 -19.98 -18.97
CA ILE A 376 26.76 -20.45 -17.90
C ILE A 376 25.66 -21.33 -18.44
N SER A 377 25.27 -22.32 -17.65
CA SER A 377 24.08 -23.14 -17.89
C SER A 377 23.27 -23.28 -16.60
N LEU A 378 21.95 -23.43 -16.77
CA LEU A 378 21.00 -23.67 -15.69
C LEU A 378 20.53 -25.13 -15.74
N GLU A 379 20.97 -25.90 -14.76
CA GLU A 379 20.47 -27.25 -14.52
C GLU A 379 19.22 -27.21 -13.64
N LYS A 380 18.36 -28.21 -13.82
CA LYS A 380 17.19 -28.44 -12.95
C LYS A 380 17.61 -29.21 -11.70
N ASP A 381 16.77 -29.15 -10.67
CA ASP A 381 16.84 -30.00 -9.46
C ASP A 381 17.81 -29.56 -8.33
N GLY A 382 18.02 -28.25 -8.17
CA GLY A 382 18.55 -27.69 -6.93
C GLY A 382 17.46 -27.42 -5.88
N GLU A 383 17.86 -27.30 -4.62
CA GLU A 383 17.00 -26.81 -3.52
C GLU A 383 17.61 -25.55 -2.89
N LEU A 384 16.75 -24.61 -2.50
CA LEU A 384 17.11 -23.41 -1.76
C LEU A 384 16.21 -23.24 -0.55
N MET A 385 16.80 -22.73 0.53
CA MET A 385 16.03 -22.27 1.67
C MET A 385 15.53 -20.86 1.38
N ARG A 386 14.21 -20.64 1.48
CA ARG A 386 13.61 -19.31 1.45
C ARG A 386 13.15 -18.94 2.86
N VAL A 387 13.73 -17.87 3.39
CA VAL A 387 13.34 -17.29 4.67
C VAL A 387 12.52 -16.03 4.39
N SER A 388 11.22 -16.12 4.66
CA SER A 388 10.25 -15.04 4.45
C SER A 388 10.02 -14.29 5.77
N PHE A 389 10.23 -12.98 5.78
CA PHE A 389 9.98 -12.12 6.95
C PHE A 389 8.61 -11.46 6.88
N PHE A 390 7.95 -11.33 8.03
CA PHE A 390 6.63 -10.71 8.17
C PHE A 390 6.47 -10.01 9.52
N ASN A 391 5.57 -9.02 9.59
CA ASN A 391 5.29 -8.32 10.86
C ASN A 391 4.31 -9.16 11.71
N LYS A 392 4.69 -9.55 12.94
CA LYS A 392 3.82 -10.35 13.83
C LYS A 392 2.58 -9.59 14.32
N GLY A 393 2.61 -8.25 14.29
CA GLY A 393 1.47 -7.40 14.68
C GLY A 393 0.35 -7.34 13.65
N ILE A 394 0.62 -7.73 12.39
CA ILE A 394 -0.38 -7.83 11.34
C ILE A 394 -0.75 -9.31 11.24
N LYS A 395 -1.90 -9.70 11.79
CA LYS A 395 -2.47 -11.02 11.50
C LYS A 395 -2.73 -11.10 10.00
N THR A 396 -1.82 -11.69 9.25
CA THR A 396 -2.06 -12.12 7.88
C THR A 396 -3.14 -13.21 7.95
N HIS A 397 -4.40 -12.80 7.80
CA HIS A 397 -5.47 -13.72 7.43
C HIS A 397 -5.22 -14.19 6.02
N ASN A 398 -4.30 -15.14 5.87
CA ASN A 398 -4.18 -16.03 4.73
C ASN A 398 -3.47 -17.31 5.20
N LYS A 399 -4.20 -18.12 5.99
CA LYS A 399 -3.97 -19.56 5.95
C LYS A 399 -4.84 -20.11 4.83
N LEU A 400 -4.23 -20.28 3.66
CA LEU A 400 -4.68 -21.22 2.66
C LEU A 400 -4.73 -22.61 3.32
N ARG A 401 -5.91 -23.21 3.30
CA ARG A 401 -6.10 -24.66 3.20
C ARG A 401 -6.95 -24.91 1.97
#